data_AF-A0AAN5VQ75-F1
#
_entry.id   AF-A0AAN5VQ75-F1
#
_cell.length_a   1.000
_cell.length_b   1.000
_cell.length_c   1.000
_cell.angle_alpha   90.00
_cell.angle_beta   90.00
_cell.angle_gamma   90.00
#
_symmetry.space_group_name_H-M   'P 1'
#
loop_
_entity.id
_entity.type
_entity.pdbx_description
1 polymer ?
#
loop_
_entity_poly.entity_id
_entity_poly.type
_entity_poly.pdbx_seq_one_letter_code
_entity_poly.pdbx_strand_id
1 'polypeptide(L)'
;MNDFEKVSRFSSYLKHVDHQTYEICLVAVKQNGFTLQDIKWNDINLSKEQIYMLYLEGVRQSGLVLKFIDFKNLTKKQVYELCLEAVKQNSHSIFYIEWEQFNFSDEEKLNLCFEAVKQDKEVLKNFNWEKVGCDINADSKRII
;
A
#
# COMPACT_ATOMS: atom_id res chain seq x y z
N MET A 1 9.48 -2.61 31.41
CA MET A 1 8.95 -2.08 30.14
C MET A 1 8.04 -3.13 29.54
N ASN A 2 6.74 -2.84 29.38
CA ASN A 2 5.79 -3.78 28.76
C ASN A 2 5.95 -3.78 27.22
N ASP A 3 5.26 -4.69 26.53
CA ASP A 3 5.40 -4.83 25.07
C ASP A 3 4.97 -3.56 24.31
N PHE A 4 3.90 -2.91 24.76
CA PHE A 4 3.45 -1.63 24.17
C PHE A 4 4.53 -0.55 24.29
N GLU A 5 5.15 -0.39 25.46
CA GLU A 5 6.22 0.58 25.68
C GLU A 5 7.48 0.27 24.84
N LYS A 6 7.81 -1.01 24.64
CA LYS A 6 8.92 -1.42 23.77
C LYS A 6 8.64 -1.07 22.31
N VAL A 7 7.45 -1.44 21.81
CA VAL A 7 7.02 -1.15 20.44
C VAL A 7 6.91 0.36 20.20
N SER A 8 6.46 1.13 21.19
CA SER A 8 6.36 2.59 21.13
C SER A 8 7.72 3.28 20.96
N ARG A 9 8.81 2.65 21.38
CA ARG A 9 10.18 3.16 21.20
C ARG A 9 10.84 2.59 19.94
N PHE A 10 10.56 1.33 19.64
CA PHE A 10 11.16 0.59 18.54
C PHE A 10 10.09 -0.27 17.87
N SER A 11 9.54 0.21 16.76
CA SER A 11 8.50 -0.50 16.01
C SER A 11 8.92 -1.90 15.56
N SER A 12 10.21 -2.13 15.30
CA SER A 12 10.79 -3.45 14.96
C SER A 12 10.66 -4.48 16.09
N TYR A 13 10.31 -4.07 17.32
CA TYR A 13 10.03 -4.99 18.42
C TYR A 13 8.69 -5.74 18.22
N LEU A 14 7.80 -5.27 17.34
CA LEU A 14 6.48 -5.86 17.11
C LEU A 14 6.53 -7.37 16.83
N LYS A 15 7.53 -7.84 16.08
CA LYS A 15 7.74 -9.26 15.76
C LYS A 15 7.98 -10.15 16.98
N HIS A 16 8.37 -9.56 18.12
CA HIS A 16 8.61 -10.25 19.39
C HIS A 16 7.41 -10.20 20.35
N VAL A 17 6.32 -9.53 19.97
CA VAL A 17 5.10 -9.48 20.79
C VAL A 17 4.29 -10.74 20.52
N ASP A 18 4.01 -11.52 21.56
CA ASP A 18 3.25 -12.77 21.43
C ASP A 18 1.78 -12.49 21.13
N HIS A 19 1.16 -11.58 21.89
CA HIS A 19 -0.25 -11.21 21.76
C HIS A 19 -0.36 -9.77 21.24
N GLN A 20 -0.40 -9.63 19.92
CA GLN A 20 -0.55 -8.33 19.28
C GLN A 20 -1.99 -7.82 19.40
N THR A 21 -2.17 -6.52 19.67
CA THR A 21 -3.47 -5.84 19.63
C THR A 21 -3.46 -4.79 18.53
N TYR A 22 -4.65 -4.31 18.14
CA TYR A 22 -4.78 -3.25 17.15
C TYR A 22 -3.93 -2.02 17.51
N GLU A 23 -3.93 -1.63 18.78
CA GLU A 23 -3.21 -0.47 19.29
C GLU A 23 -1.68 -0.64 19.19
N ILE A 24 -1.17 -1.83 19.55
CA ILE A 24 0.26 -2.15 19.45
C ILE A 24 0.69 -2.13 17.97
N CYS A 25 -0.08 -2.77 17.09
CA CYS A 25 0.19 -2.79 15.65
C CYS A 25 0.16 -1.37 15.07
N LEU A 26 -0.87 -0.58 15.40
CA LEU A 26 -1.03 0.78 14.89
C LEU A 26 0.14 1.69 15.32
N VAL A 27 0.58 1.60 16.57
CA VAL A 27 1.74 2.36 17.06
C VAL A 27 3.03 1.96 16.34
N ALA A 28 3.22 0.68 16.04
CA ALA A 28 4.37 0.22 15.25
C ALA A 28 4.34 0.76 13.82
N VAL A 29 3.18 0.61 13.15
CA VAL A 29 2.99 1.00 11.74
C VAL A 29 3.15 2.52 11.56
N LYS A 30 2.66 3.32 12.51
CA LYS A 30 2.83 4.78 12.49
C LYS A 30 4.29 5.23 12.60
N GLN A 31 5.15 4.43 13.23
CA GLN A 31 6.60 4.72 13.28
C GLN A 31 7.34 4.22 12.04
N ASN A 32 6.91 3.08 11.47
CA ASN A 32 7.49 2.53 10.26
C ASN A 32 6.46 1.63 9.55
N GLY A 33 6.01 2.05 8.37
CA GLY A 33 4.98 1.32 7.61
C GLY A 33 5.38 -0.10 7.21
N PHE A 34 6.68 -0.40 7.10
CA PHE A 34 7.14 -1.76 6.79
C PHE A 34 6.87 -2.77 7.91
N THR A 35 6.54 -2.32 9.12
CA THR A 35 6.17 -3.22 10.23
C THR A 35 4.86 -3.96 10.01
N LEU A 36 4.07 -3.63 8.97
CA LEU A 36 2.95 -4.46 8.54
C LEU A 36 3.36 -5.92 8.25
N GLN A 37 4.59 -6.15 7.80
CA GLN A 37 5.12 -7.51 7.58
C GLN A 37 5.33 -8.30 8.88
N ASP A 38 5.41 -7.61 10.02
CA ASP A 38 5.63 -8.20 11.35
C ASP A 38 4.29 -8.45 12.10
N ILE A 39 3.15 -8.10 11.50
CA ILE A 39 1.82 -8.37 12.07
C ILE A 39 1.47 -9.85 11.87
N LYS A 40 1.11 -10.51 12.97
CA LYS A 40 0.64 -11.89 13.00
C LYS A 40 -0.85 -11.93 12.65
N TRP A 41 -1.19 -11.71 11.38
CA TRP A 41 -2.57 -11.53 10.90
C TRP A 41 -3.54 -12.67 11.27
N ASN A 42 -3.03 -13.89 11.45
CA ASN A 42 -3.85 -15.04 11.84
C ASN A 42 -4.12 -15.15 13.36
N ASP A 43 -3.30 -14.48 14.17
CA ASP A 43 -3.36 -14.54 15.64
C ASP A 43 -4.12 -13.34 16.24
N ILE A 44 -4.38 -12.31 15.44
CA ILE A 44 -5.05 -11.07 15.85
C ILE A 44 -6.46 -11.00 15.26
N ASN A 45 -7.44 -10.65 16.10
CA ASN A 45 -8.82 -10.44 15.66
C ASN A 45 -9.05 -8.95 15.36
N LEU A 46 -9.08 -8.59 14.08
CA LEU A 46 -9.30 -7.22 13.60
C LEU A 46 -10.56 -7.12 12.74
N SER A 47 -11.27 -6.00 12.86
CA SER A 47 -12.32 -5.67 11.89
C SER A 47 -11.71 -5.33 10.52
N LYS A 48 -12.51 -5.39 9.46
CA LYS A 48 -12.07 -5.00 8.10
C LYS A 48 -11.61 -3.54 8.06
N GLU A 49 -12.26 -2.67 8.83
CA GLU A 49 -11.91 -1.26 8.97
C GLU A 49 -10.56 -1.08 9.68
N GLN A 50 -10.29 -1.87 10.73
CA GLN A 50 -8.99 -1.85 11.41
C GLN A 50 -7.85 -2.32 10.51
N ILE A 51 -8.08 -3.39 9.73
CA ILE A 51 -7.13 -3.86 8.72
C ILE A 51 -6.85 -2.74 7.70
N TYR A 52 -7.90 -2.12 7.17
CA TYR A 52 -7.78 -1.01 6.23
C TYR A 52 -6.99 0.18 6.82
N MET A 53 -7.26 0.55 8.07
CA MET A 53 -6.54 1.62 8.75
C MET A 53 -5.04 1.30 8.90
N LEU A 54 -4.68 0.08 9.27
CA LEU A 54 -3.27 -0.33 9.35
C LEU A 54 -2.58 -0.23 7.98
N TYR A 55 -3.22 -0.72 6.92
CA TYR A 55 -2.70 -0.61 5.56
C TYR A 55 -2.51 0.84 5.12
N LEU A 56 -3.50 1.70 5.36
CA LEU A 56 -3.44 3.11 4.98
C LEU A 56 -2.32 3.85 5.72
N GLU A 57 -2.19 3.62 7.03
CA GLU A 57 -1.08 4.20 7.82
C GLU A 57 0.28 3.69 7.34
N GLY A 58 0.39 2.41 6.97
CA GLY A 58 1.62 1.86 6.43
C GLY A 58 2.02 2.48 5.10
N VAL A 59 1.06 2.64 4.19
CA VAL A 59 1.25 3.28 2.89
C VAL A 59 1.65 4.75 3.03
N ARG A 60 1.06 5.49 3.98
CA ARG A 60 1.43 6.88 4.28
C ARG A 60 2.89 7.03 4.72
N GLN A 61 3.43 6.02 5.41
CA GLN A 61 4.85 6.00 5.79
C GLN A 61 5.76 5.60 4.62
N SER A 62 5.33 4.63 3.80
CA SER A 62 6.05 4.23 2.57
C SER A 62 5.12 3.60 1.54
N GLY A 63 5.02 4.17 0.34
CA GLY A 63 4.21 3.62 -0.75
C GLY A 63 4.67 2.24 -1.20
N LEU A 64 5.95 1.89 -0.99
CA LEU A 64 6.49 0.55 -1.29
C LEU A 64 5.94 -0.53 -0.35
N VAL A 65 5.25 -0.16 0.72
CA VAL A 65 4.54 -1.09 1.61
C VAL A 65 3.40 -1.80 0.88
N LEU A 66 2.90 -1.23 -0.23
CA LEU A 66 1.86 -1.84 -1.06
C LEU A 66 2.17 -3.31 -1.43
N LYS A 67 3.45 -3.67 -1.59
CA LYS A 67 3.90 -5.05 -1.87
C LYS A 67 3.59 -6.08 -0.78
N PHE A 68 3.21 -5.64 0.42
CA PHE A 68 2.92 -6.47 1.58
C PHE A 68 1.43 -6.48 1.95
N ILE A 69 0.59 -5.80 1.18
CA ILE A 69 -0.84 -5.70 1.47
C ILE A 69 -1.57 -6.90 0.88
N ASP A 70 -2.33 -7.60 1.72
CA ASP A 70 -3.32 -8.57 1.28
C ASP A 70 -4.66 -7.86 1.06
N PHE A 71 -5.05 -7.73 -0.21
CA PHE A 71 -6.23 -6.98 -0.62
C PHE A 71 -7.55 -7.75 -0.46
N LYS A 72 -7.54 -9.04 -0.12
CA LYS A 72 -8.75 -9.90 -0.09
C LYS A 72 -9.88 -9.38 0.81
N ASN A 73 -9.52 -8.62 1.84
CA ASN A 73 -10.46 -8.10 2.84
C ASN A 73 -10.90 -6.65 2.56
N LEU A 74 -10.50 -6.08 1.42
CA LEU A 74 -10.76 -4.69 1.08
C LEU A 74 -11.80 -4.58 -0.04
N THR A 75 -12.54 -3.47 -0.01
CA THR A 75 -13.43 -3.11 -1.13
C THR A 75 -12.61 -2.51 -2.28
N LYS A 76 -13.12 -2.59 -3.52
CA LYS A 76 -12.50 -1.92 -4.69
C LYS A 76 -12.10 -0.47 -4.39
N LYS A 77 -12.99 0.28 -3.73
CA LYS A 77 -12.74 1.69 -3.36
C LYS A 77 -11.54 1.84 -2.43
N GLN A 78 -11.45 1.00 -1.39
CA GLN A 78 -10.33 1.02 -0.45
C GLN A 78 -9.01 0.62 -1.14
N VAL A 79 -9.05 -0.36 -2.04
CA VAL A 79 -7.85 -0.73 -2.81
C VAL A 79 -7.39 0.43 -3.68
N TYR A 80 -8.30 1.07 -4.41
CA TYR A 80 -7.97 2.23 -5.22
C TYR A 80 -7.38 3.38 -4.39
N GLU A 81 -7.97 3.69 -3.23
CA GLU A 81 -7.47 4.70 -2.31
C GLU A 81 -6.05 4.38 -1.81
N LEU A 82 -5.77 3.11 -1.45
CA LEU A 82 -4.41 2.68 -1.06
C LEU A 82 -3.41 2.79 -2.20
N CYS A 83 -3.77 2.33 -3.40
CA CYS A 83 -2.92 2.42 -4.57
C CYS A 83 -2.58 3.88 -4.90
N LEU A 84 -3.57 4.77 -4.86
CA LEU A 84 -3.37 6.19 -5.14
C LEU A 84 -2.47 6.85 -4.10
N GLU A 85 -2.71 6.57 -2.81
CA GLU A 85 -1.86 7.09 -1.73
C GLU A 85 -0.43 6.56 -1.84
N ALA A 86 -0.27 5.27 -2.18
CA ALA A 86 1.04 4.66 -2.37
C ALA A 86 1.81 5.31 -3.51
N VAL A 87 1.15 5.54 -4.65
CA VAL A 87 1.76 6.19 -5.81
C VAL A 87 2.14 7.62 -5.49
N LYS A 88 1.29 8.39 -4.79
CA LYS A 88 1.61 9.74 -4.30
C LYS A 88 2.82 9.78 -3.39
N GLN A 89 3.01 8.74 -2.57
CA GLN A 89 4.15 8.64 -1.66
C GLN A 89 5.43 8.23 -2.40
N ASN A 90 5.31 7.28 -3.34
CA ASN A 90 6.40 6.76 -4.14
C ASN A 90 5.87 6.22 -5.47
N SER A 91 6.29 6.83 -6.58
CA SER A 91 5.89 6.44 -7.93
C SER A 91 6.18 4.98 -8.27
N HIS A 92 7.26 4.37 -7.75
CA HIS A 92 7.58 2.96 -7.97
C HIS A 92 6.62 1.99 -7.26
N SER A 93 5.74 2.46 -6.38
CA SER A 93 4.69 1.61 -5.83
C SER A 93 3.71 1.10 -6.91
N ILE A 94 3.63 1.79 -8.05
CA ILE A 94 2.79 1.42 -9.20
C ILE A 94 3.08 -0.01 -9.72
N PHE A 95 4.29 -0.52 -9.51
CA PHE A 95 4.69 -1.87 -9.89
C PHE A 95 4.05 -2.98 -9.03
N TYR A 96 3.48 -2.63 -7.88
CA TYR A 96 2.84 -3.57 -6.94
C TYR A 96 1.31 -3.53 -7.00
N ILE A 97 0.72 -2.79 -7.94
CA ILE A 97 -0.73 -2.74 -8.12
C ILE A 97 -1.20 -4.02 -8.85
N GLU A 98 -2.18 -4.71 -8.27
CA GLU A 98 -2.86 -5.85 -8.90
C GLU A 98 -3.95 -5.37 -9.89
N TRP A 99 -3.52 -4.89 -11.05
CA TRP A 99 -4.36 -4.24 -12.06
C TRP A 99 -5.58 -5.05 -12.51
N GLU A 100 -5.42 -6.37 -12.63
CA GLU A 100 -6.46 -7.28 -13.14
C GLU A 100 -7.48 -7.66 -12.05
N GLN A 101 -7.11 -7.58 -10.77
CA GLN A 101 -7.92 -8.12 -9.67
C GLN A 101 -9.14 -7.24 -9.35
N PHE A 102 -9.05 -5.92 -9.55
CA PHE A 102 -10.03 -4.96 -9.03
C PHE A 102 -10.88 -4.24 -10.07
N ASN A 103 -10.74 -4.59 -11.36
CA ASN A 103 -11.50 -3.99 -12.47
C ASN A 103 -11.56 -2.45 -12.36
N PHE A 104 -10.40 -1.81 -12.19
CA PHE A 104 -10.32 -0.34 -12.24
C PHE A 104 -10.84 0.18 -13.59
N SER A 105 -11.53 1.32 -13.56
CA SER A 105 -11.91 2.03 -14.79
C SER A 105 -10.65 2.57 -15.48
N ASP A 106 -10.76 2.88 -16.76
CA ASP A 106 -9.65 3.49 -17.49
C ASP A 106 -9.23 4.83 -16.87
N GLU A 107 -10.18 5.61 -16.35
CA GLU A 107 -9.91 6.86 -15.63
C GLU A 107 -9.11 6.62 -14.33
N GLU A 108 -9.49 5.62 -13.54
CA GLU A 108 -8.77 5.22 -12.32
C GLU A 108 -7.32 4.82 -12.65
N LYS A 109 -7.16 3.99 -13.69
CA LYS A 109 -5.84 3.51 -14.13
C LYS A 109 -4.97 4.64 -14.66
N LEU A 110 -5.54 5.52 -15.48
CA LEU A 110 -4.86 6.70 -16.02
C LEU A 110 -4.42 7.62 -14.89
N ASN A 111 -5.29 7.92 -13.92
CA ASN A 111 -4.95 8.78 -12.79
C ASN A 111 -3.75 8.24 -11.99
N LEU A 112 -3.70 6.93 -11.72
CA LEU A 112 -2.55 6.29 -11.07
C LEU A 112 -1.26 6.45 -11.90
N CYS A 113 -1.33 6.23 -13.21
CA CYS A 113 -0.17 6.38 -14.11
C CYS A 113 0.30 7.84 -14.19
N PHE A 114 -0.62 8.79 -14.31
CA PHE A 114 -0.33 10.23 -14.32
C PHE A 114 0.36 10.66 -13.03
N GLU A 115 -0.14 10.23 -11.87
CA GLU A 115 0.45 10.60 -10.58
C GLU A 115 1.87 10.01 -10.40
N ALA A 116 2.12 8.79 -10.90
CA ALA A 116 3.45 8.19 -10.88
C ALA A 116 4.45 8.99 -11.74
N VAL A 117 4.06 9.32 -12.97
CA VAL A 117 4.92 10.02 -13.95
C VAL A 117 5.17 11.48 -13.57
N LYS A 118 4.21 12.12 -12.90
CA LYS A 118 4.39 13.45 -12.34
C LYS A 118 5.56 13.52 -11.35
N GLN A 119 5.82 12.44 -10.60
CA GLN A 119 6.94 12.35 -9.66
C GLN A 119 8.23 11.89 -10.33
N ASP A 120 8.16 10.84 -11.15
CA ASP A 120 9.29 10.32 -11.91
C ASP A 120 8.84 9.92 -13.31
N LYS A 121 9.27 10.69 -14.31
CA LYS A 121 8.90 10.48 -15.71
C LYS A 121 9.43 9.17 -16.29
N GLU A 122 10.53 8.66 -15.76
CA GLU A 122 11.15 7.43 -16.24
C GLU A 122 10.53 6.18 -15.59
N VAL A 123 9.68 6.34 -14.57
CA VAL A 123 9.10 5.20 -13.80
C VAL A 123 8.36 4.21 -14.70
N LEU A 124 7.77 4.69 -15.80
CA LEU A 124 7.00 3.86 -16.73
C LEU A 124 7.74 3.45 -18.01
N LYS A 125 9.02 3.82 -18.16
CA LYS A 125 9.80 3.50 -19.37
C LYS A 125 9.91 2.00 -19.65
N ASN A 126 9.99 1.20 -18.59
CA ASN A 126 10.07 -0.27 -18.65
C ASN A 126 8.82 -0.94 -18.05
N PHE A 127 7.74 -0.19 -17.87
CA PHE A 127 6.52 -0.71 -17.28
C PHE A 127 5.73 -1.51 -18.30
N ASN A 128 5.23 -2.68 -17.88
CA ASN A 128 4.45 -3.53 -18.77
C ASN A 128 3.02 -2.99 -18.86
N TRP A 129 2.77 -2.17 -19.88
CA TRP A 129 1.49 -1.53 -20.15
C TRP A 129 0.36 -2.52 -20.49
N GLU A 130 0.68 -3.71 -21.01
CA GLU A 130 -0.34 -4.74 -21.30
C GLU A 130 -1.07 -5.17 -20.02
N LYS A 131 -0.36 -5.19 -18.87
CA LYS A 131 -0.96 -5.53 -17.57
C LYS A 131 -2.01 -4.53 -17.09
N VAL A 132 -1.89 -3.27 -17.51
CA VAL A 132 -2.85 -2.22 -17.13
C VAL A 132 -4.10 -2.31 -17.99
N GLY A 133 -3.97 -2.80 -19.22
CA GLY A 133 -5.10 -3.09 -20.10
C GLY A 133 -5.82 -1.85 -20.64
N CYS A 134 -5.27 -0.64 -20.45
CA CYS A 134 -5.68 0.52 -21.25
C CYS A 134 -4.72 0.68 -22.43
N ASP A 135 -5.25 1.16 -23.56
CA ASP A 135 -4.48 1.44 -24.78
C ASP A 135 -3.64 2.71 -24.59
N ILE A 136 -2.70 2.63 -23.65
CA ILE A 136 -1.90 3.75 -23.19
C ILE A 136 -0.91 4.15 -24.27
N ASN A 137 -0.79 3.47 -25.42
CA ASN A 137 0.06 3.96 -26.50
C ASN A 137 -0.44 5.26 -27.16
N ALA A 138 -1.73 5.59 -27.03
CA ALA A 138 -2.26 6.90 -27.43
C ALA A 138 -2.03 7.97 -26.35
N ASP A 139 -2.12 7.59 -25.06
CA ASP A 139 -1.97 8.49 -23.91
C ASP A 139 -0.55 8.52 -23.30
N SER A 140 0.35 7.63 -23.68
CA SER A 140 1.75 7.57 -23.24
C SER A 140 2.53 8.76 -23.80
N LYS A 141 2.13 9.28 -24.97
CA LYS A 141 2.58 10.57 -25.50
C LYS A 141 2.01 11.78 -24.75
N ARG A 142 0.97 11.60 -23.93
CA ARG A 142 0.37 12.65 -23.07
C ARG A 142 0.87 12.54 -21.63
N ILE A 143 1.21 11.34 -21.18
CA ILE A 143 1.71 11.03 -19.85
C ILE A 143 3.23 11.26 -19.79
N ILE A 144 4.00 10.77 -20.76
CA ILE A 144 5.48 10.82 -20.84
C ILE A 144 5.92 11.97 -21.77
#